data_AF-A0A7X8GRL0-F1
#
_entry.id   AF-A0A7X8GRL0-F1
#
_cell.length_a   1.000
_cell.length_b   1.000
_cell.length_c   1.000
_cell.angle_alpha   90.00
_cell.angle_beta   90.00
_cell.angle_gamma   90.00
#
_symmetry.space_group_name_H-M   'P 1'
#
loop_
_entity.id
_entity.type
_entity.pdbx_description
1 polymer ?
#
loop_
_entity_poly.entity_id
_entity_poly.type
_entity_poly.pdbx_seq_one_letter_code
_entity_poly.pdbx_strand_id
1 'polypeptide(L)'
;MRKSLLIALTAILLVGAIPAFAQLDGNWIGQGKGVCSPPIGSTDFPIYAWQTWKGQIKGDDFWGTWSDENGRFGNFKGKIIVISPEEAYCEGEWTWVYGPDTDPPQEYLMGPFQMKFVYFPVETPYCNGKWQTYYSNEAGSMKGRMIWTD
;
A
#
# COMPACT_ATOMS: atom_id res chain seq x y z
N MET A 1 37.84 32.06 -6.18
CA MET A 1 36.43 31.67 -5.95
C MET A 1 35.99 30.64 -7.01
N ARG A 2 36.21 29.34 -6.80
CA ARG A 2 35.76 28.27 -7.72
C ARG A 2 35.34 26.97 -7.02
N LYS A 3 35.65 26.79 -5.73
CA LYS A 3 35.34 25.55 -4.97
C LYS A 3 33.90 25.51 -4.42
N SER A 4 33.34 26.63 -4.01
CA SER A 4 32.00 26.67 -3.40
C SER A 4 30.85 26.46 -4.41
N LEU A 5 31.05 26.85 -5.67
CA LEU A 5 30.05 26.64 -6.72
C LEU A 5 29.97 25.16 -7.14
N LEU A 6 31.10 24.43 -7.11
CA LEU A 6 31.12 23.02 -7.45
C LEU A 6 30.38 22.18 -6.40
N ILE A 7 30.57 22.46 -5.11
CA ILE A 7 29.96 21.68 -4.02
C ILE A 7 28.43 21.83 -4.02
N ALA A 8 27.92 23.03 -4.30
CA ALA A 8 26.47 23.26 -4.41
C ALA A 8 25.86 22.55 -5.65
N LEU A 9 26.57 22.52 -6.78
CA LEU A 9 26.11 21.84 -7.99
C LEU A 9 26.09 20.32 -7.83
N THR A 10 27.09 19.74 -7.16
CA THR A 10 27.14 18.29 -6.91
C THR A 10 26.00 17.84 -5.98
N ALA A 11 25.66 18.64 -4.96
CA ALA A 11 24.54 18.35 -4.07
C ALA A 11 23.17 18.40 -4.80
N ILE A 12 22.98 19.35 -5.70
CA ILE A 12 21.76 19.46 -6.51
C ILE A 12 21.67 18.32 -7.55
N LEU A 13 22.80 17.92 -8.17
CA LEU A 13 22.83 16.78 -9.08
C LEU A 13 22.60 15.43 -8.38
N LEU A 14 23.05 15.28 -7.13
CA LEU A 14 22.86 14.06 -6.33
C LEU A 14 21.40 13.84 -5.93
N VAL A 15 20.66 14.90 -5.60
CA VAL A 15 19.22 14.81 -5.31
C VAL A 15 18.41 14.45 -6.57
N GLY A 16 18.84 14.93 -7.75
CA GLY A 16 18.23 14.57 -9.04
C GLY A 16 18.49 13.13 -9.51
N ALA A 17 19.36 12.37 -8.82
CA ALA A 17 19.76 11.02 -9.22
C ALA A 17 19.25 9.91 -8.29
N ILE A 18 18.41 10.23 -7.29
CA ILE A 18 17.80 9.18 -6.47
C ILE A 18 16.86 8.37 -7.37
N PRO A 19 17.12 7.07 -7.59
CA PRO A 19 16.22 6.25 -8.40
C PRO A 19 14.82 6.30 -7.80
N ALA A 20 13.80 6.49 -8.65
CA ALA A 20 12.41 6.72 -8.22
C ALA A 20 11.92 5.75 -7.14
N PHE A 21 12.31 4.47 -7.21
CA PHE A 21 11.99 3.47 -6.18
C PHE A 21 12.58 3.79 -4.81
N ALA A 22 13.81 4.31 -4.73
CA ALA A 22 14.42 4.68 -3.45
C ALA A 22 13.70 5.86 -2.77
N GLN A 23 12.88 6.63 -3.50
CA GLN A 23 12.04 7.67 -2.90
C GLN A 23 10.71 7.12 -2.35
N LEU A 24 10.31 5.92 -2.78
CA LEU A 24 9.09 5.24 -2.36
C LEU A 24 9.33 4.18 -1.28
N ASP A 25 10.54 3.61 -1.25
CA ASP A 25 10.98 2.64 -0.25
C ASP A 25 10.74 3.17 1.16
N GLY A 26 10.04 2.37 1.96
CA GLY A 26 9.70 2.77 3.32
C GLY A 26 8.41 2.15 3.83
N ASN A 27 8.03 2.58 5.03
CA ASN A 27 6.83 2.14 5.70
C ASN A 27 5.67 3.09 5.37
N TRP A 28 4.50 2.52 5.17
CA TRP A 28 3.27 3.20 4.79
C TRP A 28 2.16 2.81 5.73
N ILE A 29 1.29 3.77 6.05
CA ILE A 29 0.08 3.52 6.84
C ILE A 29 -1.11 4.18 6.19
N GLY A 30 -2.29 3.64 6.44
CA GLY A 30 -3.49 4.25 5.90
C GLY A 30 -4.80 3.69 6.41
N GLN A 31 -5.85 4.15 5.74
CA GLN A 31 -7.23 3.83 6.03
C GLN A 31 -7.99 3.64 4.73
N GLY A 32 -9.06 2.89 4.80
CA GLY A 32 -9.92 2.56 3.68
C GLY A 32 -11.39 2.68 4.06
N LYS A 33 -12.22 2.51 3.04
CA LYS A 33 -13.67 2.43 3.17
C LYS A 33 -14.17 1.32 2.28
N GLY A 34 -15.27 0.72 2.67
CA GLY A 34 -15.96 -0.33 1.93
C GLY A 34 -16.32 -1.46 2.88
N VAL A 35 -17.25 -2.27 2.43
CA VAL A 35 -17.72 -3.47 3.11
C VAL A 35 -17.71 -4.56 2.07
N CYS A 36 -17.38 -5.78 2.47
CA CYS A 36 -17.58 -6.92 1.60
C CYS A 36 -18.12 -8.12 2.37
N SER A 37 -18.82 -8.96 1.61
CA SER A 37 -19.26 -10.28 2.02
C SER A 37 -18.07 -11.24 2.07
N PRO A 38 -17.98 -12.10 3.10
CA PRO A 38 -16.97 -13.13 3.10
C PRO A 38 -17.26 -14.17 2.00
N PRO A 39 -16.27 -15.02 1.65
CA PRO A 39 -16.50 -16.21 0.84
C PRO A 39 -17.65 -17.07 1.37
N ILE A 40 -18.31 -17.80 0.46
CA ILE A 40 -19.46 -18.66 0.79
C ILE A 40 -19.10 -19.63 1.93
N GLY A 41 -19.97 -19.72 2.93
CA GLY A 41 -19.82 -20.62 4.07
C GLY A 41 -19.20 -19.99 5.31
N SER A 42 -18.67 -18.77 5.21
CA SER A 42 -18.25 -17.98 6.37
C SER A 42 -19.40 -17.19 7.00
N THR A 43 -19.37 -17.07 8.33
CA THR A 43 -20.30 -16.25 9.12
C THR A 43 -19.74 -14.87 9.47
N ASP A 44 -18.49 -14.57 9.11
CA ASP A 44 -17.82 -13.33 9.47
C ASP A 44 -18.20 -12.19 8.52
N PHE A 45 -19.43 -11.71 8.69
CA PHE A 45 -20.00 -10.58 7.97
C PHE A 45 -20.43 -9.48 8.96
N PRO A 46 -20.28 -8.19 8.62
CA PRO A 46 -19.59 -7.61 7.46
C PRO A 46 -18.07 -7.55 7.60
N ILE A 47 -17.31 -7.73 6.52
CA ILE A 47 -15.85 -7.46 6.50
C ILE A 47 -15.59 -6.02 6.06
N TYR A 48 -14.95 -5.21 6.91
CA TYR A 48 -14.55 -3.83 6.57
C TYR A 48 -13.09 -3.79 6.08
N ALA A 49 -12.87 -4.31 4.87
CA ALA A 49 -11.54 -4.42 4.31
C ALA A 49 -10.82 -3.05 4.25
N TRP A 50 -9.53 -3.06 4.57
CA TRP A 50 -8.66 -1.88 4.55
C TRP A 50 -9.01 -0.76 5.53
N GLN A 51 -9.94 -0.95 6.49
CA GLN A 51 -10.33 0.11 7.46
C GLN A 51 -9.10 0.74 8.14
N THR A 52 -8.15 -0.09 8.55
CA THR A 52 -6.77 0.29 8.88
C THR A 52 -5.80 -0.61 8.13
N TRP A 53 -4.66 -0.07 7.70
CA TRP A 53 -3.61 -0.89 7.07
C TRP A 53 -2.20 -0.34 7.31
N LYS A 54 -1.24 -1.25 7.27
CA LYS A 54 0.21 -0.98 7.34
C LYS A 54 0.88 -1.71 6.19
N GLY A 55 1.70 -1.00 5.42
CA GLY A 55 2.40 -1.53 4.27
C GLY A 55 3.87 -1.16 4.25
N GLN A 56 4.62 -1.84 3.40
CA GLN A 56 6.03 -1.60 3.15
C GLN A 56 6.27 -1.63 1.64
N ILE A 57 7.07 -0.69 1.16
CA ILE A 57 7.63 -0.71 -0.20
C ILE A 57 9.12 -1.01 -0.09
N LYS A 58 9.61 -1.92 -0.94
CA LYS A 58 11.04 -2.16 -1.16
C LYS A 58 11.29 -2.53 -2.62
N GLY A 59 12.01 -1.69 -3.34
CA GLY A 59 12.14 -1.83 -4.78
C GLY A 59 10.77 -1.76 -5.45
N ASP A 60 10.43 -2.78 -6.23
CA ASP A 60 9.16 -2.87 -6.95
C ASP A 60 8.07 -3.62 -6.17
N ASP A 61 8.33 -4.07 -4.95
CA ASP A 61 7.36 -4.81 -4.14
C ASP A 61 6.63 -3.89 -3.16
N PHE A 62 5.30 -4.01 -3.10
CA PHE A 62 4.45 -3.40 -2.06
C PHE A 62 3.66 -4.49 -1.34
N TRP A 63 3.76 -4.58 -0.02
CA TRP A 63 3.06 -5.60 0.76
C TRP A 63 2.71 -5.12 2.16
N GLY A 64 1.82 -5.82 2.84
CA GLY A 64 1.44 -5.47 4.20
C GLY A 64 0.21 -6.19 4.71
N THR A 65 -0.38 -5.61 5.75
CA THR A 65 -1.58 -6.14 6.41
C THR A 65 -2.65 -5.07 6.58
N TRP A 66 -3.90 -5.50 6.57
CA TRP A 66 -5.05 -4.67 6.91
C TRP A 66 -5.83 -5.29 8.05
N SER A 67 -6.56 -4.46 8.80
CA SER A 67 -7.45 -4.89 9.86
C SER A 67 -8.67 -3.98 10.00
N ASP A 68 -9.77 -4.55 10.48
CA ASP A 68 -10.97 -3.83 10.90
C ASP A 68 -11.12 -3.76 12.43
N GLU A 69 -12.08 -2.98 12.90
CA GLU A 69 -12.37 -2.79 14.33
C GLU A 69 -12.95 -4.04 15.02
N ASN A 70 -13.42 -5.02 14.25
CA ASN A 70 -13.94 -6.28 14.75
C ASN A 70 -12.85 -7.36 14.84
N GLY A 71 -11.58 -6.99 14.60
CA GLY A 71 -10.44 -7.90 14.64
C GLY A 71 -10.28 -8.77 13.39
N ARG A 72 -11.05 -8.51 12.32
CA ARG A 72 -10.82 -9.18 11.03
C ARG A 72 -9.61 -8.56 10.36
N PHE A 73 -8.80 -9.38 9.71
CA PHE A 73 -7.57 -8.93 9.09
C PHE A 73 -7.22 -9.75 7.86
N GLY A 74 -6.22 -9.29 7.13
CA GLY A 74 -5.63 -10.04 6.05
C GLY A 74 -4.38 -9.37 5.52
N ASN A 75 -3.85 -9.93 4.44
CA ASN A 75 -2.62 -9.47 3.83
C ASN A 75 -2.91 -8.80 2.49
N PHE A 76 -1.93 -8.08 1.97
CA PHE A 76 -1.94 -7.63 0.59
C PHE A 76 -0.52 -7.66 0.01
N LYS A 77 -0.44 -7.86 -1.30
CA LYS A 77 0.83 -7.78 -2.04
C LYS A 77 0.57 -7.32 -3.47
N GLY A 78 1.44 -6.45 -3.97
CA GLY A 78 1.40 -5.93 -5.33
C GLY A 78 2.77 -5.51 -5.84
N LYS A 79 2.79 -5.08 -7.10
CA LYS A 79 3.98 -4.63 -7.82
C LYS A 79 3.88 -3.17 -8.20
N ILE A 80 4.91 -2.40 -7.87
CA ILE A 80 5.06 -0.99 -8.22
C ILE A 80 5.60 -0.85 -9.64
N ILE A 81 4.92 -0.04 -10.43
CA ILE A 81 5.31 0.43 -11.75
C ILE A 81 5.52 1.94 -11.64
N VAL A 82 6.77 2.39 -11.77
CA VAL A 82 7.10 3.82 -11.81
C VAL A 82 6.68 4.38 -13.16
N ILE A 83 5.81 5.39 -13.14
CA ILE A 83 5.28 6.01 -14.37
C ILE A 83 6.07 7.28 -14.68
N SER A 84 6.42 8.06 -13.66
CA SER A 84 7.18 9.29 -13.76
C SER A 84 8.06 9.47 -12.52
N PRO A 85 8.94 10.48 -12.47
CA PRO A 85 9.67 10.83 -11.24
C PRO A 85 8.77 11.27 -10.07
N GLU A 86 7.49 11.57 -10.31
CA GLU A 86 6.54 12.12 -9.33
C GLU A 86 5.53 11.07 -8.85
N GLU A 87 5.25 10.09 -9.70
CA GLU A 87 4.12 9.18 -9.54
C GLU A 87 4.48 7.73 -9.90
N ALA A 88 3.95 6.81 -9.11
CA ALA A 88 4.01 5.38 -9.37
C ALA A 88 2.63 4.75 -9.14
N TYR A 89 2.45 3.57 -9.72
CA TYR A 89 1.22 2.81 -9.63
C TYR A 89 1.50 1.41 -9.10
N CYS A 90 0.54 0.83 -8.41
CA CYS A 90 0.61 -0.52 -7.89
C CYS A 90 -0.64 -1.28 -8.30
N GLU A 91 -0.44 -2.50 -8.76
CA GLU A 91 -1.50 -3.50 -8.88
C GLU A 91 -1.13 -4.70 -8.01
N GLY A 92 -2.12 -5.28 -7.36
CA GLY A 92 -1.90 -6.41 -6.48
C GLY A 92 -3.19 -7.07 -6.06
N GLU A 93 -3.06 -7.98 -5.11
CA GLU A 93 -4.17 -8.73 -4.54
C GLU A 93 -4.15 -8.63 -3.03
N TRP A 94 -5.34 -8.80 -2.44
CA TRP A 94 -5.52 -8.81 -1.00
C TRP A 94 -6.27 -10.06 -0.56
N THR A 95 -6.02 -10.45 0.69
CA THR A 95 -6.56 -11.65 1.30
C THR A 95 -7.33 -11.31 2.56
N TRP A 96 -8.08 -12.29 3.07
CA TRP A 96 -8.71 -12.26 4.37
C TRP A 96 -8.36 -13.55 5.11
N VAL A 97 -7.97 -13.42 6.39
CA VAL A 97 -7.69 -14.55 7.26
C VAL A 97 -8.92 -14.84 8.11
N TYR A 98 -9.47 -16.05 7.95
CA TYR A 98 -10.57 -16.58 8.72
C TYR A 98 -10.08 -17.60 9.74
N GLY A 99 -10.71 -17.62 10.91
CA GLY A 99 -10.35 -18.55 11.99
C GLY A 99 -8.85 -18.46 12.31
N PRO A 100 -8.33 -17.31 12.76
CA PRO A 100 -6.91 -17.17 13.06
C PRO A 100 -6.40 -18.17 14.11
N ASP A 101 -7.32 -18.74 14.90
CA ASP A 101 -7.05 -19.77 15.89
C ASP A 101 -7.03 -21.21 15.33
N THR A 102 -7.33 -21.40 14.02
CA THR A 102 -7.19 -22.71 13.36
C THR A 102 -5.75 -22.95 12.94
N ASP A 103 -5.31 -24.21 12.92
CA ASP A 103 -3.96 -24.59 12.47
C ASP A 103 -4.03 -25.47 11.20
N PRO A 104 -3.64 -24.96 10.01
CA PRO A 104 -3.20 -23.58 9.76
C PRO A 104 -4.39 -22.59 9.71
N PRO A 105 -4.13 -21.27 9.87
CA PRO A 105 -5.12 -20.24 9.62
C PRO A 105 -5.60 -20.32 8.17
N GLN A 106 -6.90 -20.16 7.95
CA GLN A 106 -7.44 -20.21 6.60
C GLN A 106 -7.35 -18.83 5.95
N GLU A 107 -6.58 -18.72 4.87
CA GLU A 107 -6.44 -17.47 4.10
C GLU A 107 -7.19 -17.57 2.77
N TYR A 108 -8.06 -16.60 2.53
CA TYR A 108 -8.85 -16.49 1.32
C TYR A 108 -8.32 -15.35 0.45
N LEU A 109 -8.04 -15.64 -0.83
CA LEU A 109 -7.81 -14.61 -1.83
C LEU A 109 -9.12 -13.85 -2.06
N MET A 110 -9.13 -12.57 -1.73
CA MET A 110 -10.35 -11.76 -1.72
C MET A 110 -10.56 -10.99 -3.00
N GLY A 111 -9.51 -10.41 -3.58
CA GLY A 111 -9.66 -9.66 -4.81
C GLY A 111 -8.45 -8.82 -5.18
N PRO A 112 -8.55 -8.06 -6.27
CA PRO A 112 -7.51 -7.17 -6.71
C PRO A 112 -7.60 -5.83 -5.98
N PHE A 113 -6.48 -5.13 -5.92
CA PHE A 113 -6.42 -3.72 -5.60
C PHE A 113 -5.51 -2.97 -6.58
N GLN A 114 -5.76 -1.68 -6.66
CA GLN A 114 -4.99 -0.74 -7.45
C GLN A 114 -4.69 0.49 -6.62
N MET A 115 -3.46 1.00 -6.65
CA MET A 115 -3.03 2.15 -5.86
C MET A 115 -2.11 3.07 -6.65
N LYS A 116 -2.37 4.38 -6.58
CA LYS A 116 -1.50 5.44 -7.09
C LYS A 116 -0.73 6.06 -5.92
N PHE A 117 0.57 6.21 -6.09
CA PHE A 117 1.49 6.85 -5.17
C PHE A 117 1.96 8.18 -5.75
N VAL A 118 1.98 9.23 -4.93
CA VAL A 118 2.52 10.55 -5.23
C VAL A 118 3.58 10.86 -4.18
N TYR A 119 4.82 11.07 -4.61
CA TYR A 119 5.97 11.15 -3.69
C TYR A 119 6.95 12.29 -4.00
N PHE A 120 6.83 12.96 -5.14
CA PHE A 120 7.54 14.20 -5.44
C PHE A 120 6.59 15.19 -6.13
N PRO A 121 6.71 16.51 -5.89
CA PRO A 121 7.59 17.21 -4.94
C PRO A 121 7.01 17.33 -3.51
N VAL A 122 6.20 16.35 -3.09
CA VAL A 122 5.44 16.45 -1.82
C VAL A 122 6.32 16.18 -0.60
N GLU A 123 6.11 16.94 0.49
CA GLU A 123 6.85 16.75 1.75
C GLU A 123 6.52 15.42 2.42
N THR A 124 5.27 14.96 2.30
CA THR A 124 4.82 13.66 2.79
C THR A 124 4.21 12.88 1.64
N PRO A 125 4.90 11.85 1.13
CA PRO A 125 4.36 10.95 0.13
C PRO A 125 3.01 10.37 0.56
N TYR A 126 2.05 10.34 -0.36
CA TYR A 126 0.71 9.83 -0.11
C TYR A 126 0.25 8.90 -1.22
N CYS A 127 -0.75 8.10 -0.92
CA CYS A 127 -1.32 7.15 -1.86
C CYS A 127 -2.84 7.12 -1.79
N ASN A 128 -3.47 6.79 -2.92
CA ASN A 128 -4.91 6.55 -3.03
C ASN A 128 -5.16 5.38 -3.97
N GLY A 129 -6.14 4.56 -3.65
CA GLY A 129 -6.41 3.32 -4.34
C GLY A 129 -7.84 2.83 -4.17
N LYS A 130 -8.13 1.74 -4.88
CA LYS A 130 -9.41 1.04 -4.88
C LYS A 130 -9.15 -0.45 -4.74
N TRP A 131 -10.10 -1.15 -4.14
CA TRP A 131 -10.11 -2.60 -4.06
C TRP A 131 -11.48 -3.14 -4.49
N GLN A 132 -11.50 -4.39 -4.94
CA GLN A 132 -12.70 -5.14 -5.27
C GLN A 132 -12.64 -6.51 -4.60
N THR A 133 -13.77 -7.20 -4.50
CA THR A 133 -13.83 -8.62 -4.11
C THR A 133 -14.23 -9.50 -5.29
N TYR A 134 -13.73 -10.73 -5.34
CA TYR A 134 -14.14 -11.75 -6.32
C TYR A 134 -15.49 -12.38 -5.99
N TYR A 135 -15.99 -12.21 -4.75
CA TYR A 135 -17.17 -12.93 -4.26
C TYR A 135 -18.49 -12.15 -4.42
N SER A 136 -18.42 -10.85 -4.69
CA SER A 136 -19.61 -9.99 -4.85
C SER A 136 -19.30 -8.76 -5.70
N ASN A 137 -20.30 -7.91 -5.92
CA ASN A 137 -20.13 -6.60 -6.59
C ASN A 137 -19.66 -5.49 -5.64
N GLU A 138 -19.25 -5.85 -4.42
CA GLU A 138 -18.80 -4.89 -3.44
C GLU A 138 -17.36 -4.44 -3.72
N ALA A 139 -17.05 -3.22 -3.32
CA ALA A 139 -15.77 -2.59 -3.58
C ALA A 139 -15.51 -1.50 -2.55
N GLY A 140 -14.29 -1.00 -2.55
CA GLY A 140 -13.91 0.08 -1.66
C GLY A 140 -12.74 0.91 -2.12
N SER A 141 -12.28 1.73 -1.21
CA SER A 141 -11.18 2.67 -1.41
C SER A 141 -10.18 2.56 -0.28
N MET A 142 -8.97 3.00 -0.56
CA MET A 142 -7.83 2.91 0.34
C MET A 142 -6.97 4.15 0.10
N LYS A 143 -6.51 4.79 1.17
CA LYS A 143 -5.61 5.94 1.12
C LYS A 143 -4.58 5.82 2.23
N GLY A 144 -3.42 6.42 2.04
CA GLY A 144 -2.35 6.35 3.03
C GLY A 144 -1.26 7.38 2.81
N ARG A 145 -0.26 7.30 3.67
CA ARG A 145 0.93 8.14 3.66
C ARG A 145 2.14 7.34 4.10
N MET A 146 3.31 7.78 3.63
CA MET A 146 4.57 7.28 4.14
C MET A 146 4.77 7.75 5.59
N ILE A 147 5.39 6.91 6.40
CA ILE A 147 5.89 7.24 7.73
C ILE A 147 7.41 7.06 7.73
N TRP A 148 8.11 8.15 7.98
CA TRP A 148 9.55 8.13 8.19
C TRP A 148 9.79 7.51 9.58
N THR A 149 10.47 6.36 9.61
CA THR A 149 11.04 5.85 10.86
C THR A 149 12.42 6.47 11.01
N ASP A 150 12.57 7.29 12.04
CA ASP A 150 13.87 7.83 12.48
C ASP A 150 14.85 6.72 12.91
#